data_AF-A0A6C0ARV8-F1
#
_entry.id   AF-A0A6C0ARV8-F1
#
_cell.length_a   1.000
_cell.length_b   1.000
_cell.length_c   1.000
_cell.angle_alpha   90.00
_cell.angle_beta   90.00
_cell.angle_gamma   90.00
#
_symmetry.space_group_name_H-M   'P 1'
#
loop_
_entity.id
_entity.type
_entity.pdbx_description
1 polymer ?
#
loop_
_entity_poly.entity_id
_entity_poly.type
_entity_poly.pdbx_seq_one_letter_code
_entity_poly.pdbx_strand_id
1 'polypeptide(L)'
;METLGDKKTAKNCSIFHCKFCDYNTCKKSSFNDHLSTDKHKKRSLGDAGDAKAGNLLLSEKQFSCDHCGKTYSSRNGLWKHKKGCFEIIKEEQKDDLNDKDLILLLLKQHTKLVEQNSELLEVIKNGTHNTSHSHNNTNSHNKTFNLQFFLNETCKDAMNIMDFVDSIKLQLPDLEKLGEIGYVEGISNIITSNLKALDVTQRPIHCTDKKREVLYIKDEDKWEKEDDQKKKLRKAIKK
;
A
#
# COMPACT_ATOMS: atom_id res chain seq x y z
N MET A 1 -45.37 28.04 69.03
CA MET A 1 -43.95 27.64 68.98
C MET A 1 -43.26 28.57 67.99
N GLU A 2 -42.65 29.63 68.46
CA GLU A 2 -41.96 30.61 67.63
C GLU A 2 -40.48 30.61 68.03
N THR A 3 -39.61 30.19 67.12
CA THR A 3 -38.17 30.09 67.38
C THR A 3 -37.46 31.37 66.93
N LEU A 4 -36.95 32.07 67.93
CA LEU A 4 -35.82 33.00 67.97
C LEU A 4 -35.01 33.10 66.66
N GLY A 5 -35.07 34.26 66.02
CA GLY A 5 -34.21 34.64 64.90
C GLY A 5 -32.90 35.27 65.39
N ASP A 6 -31.81 34.51 65.38
CA ASP A 6 -30.47 35.01 65.70
C ASP A 6 -29.93 35.95 64.62
N LYS A 7 -29.64 37.18 65.03
CA LYS A 7 -28.87 38.18 64.27
C LYS A 7 -27.44 37.67 64.05
N LYS A 8 -27.08 37.30 62.81
CA LYS A 8 -25.67 37.10 62.44
C LYS A 8 -25.08 38.38 61.87
N THR A 9 -24.31 39.05 62.72
CA THR A 9 -23.35 40.09 62.36
C THR A 9 -22.40 39.59 61.27
N ALA A 10 -22.17 40.41 60.24
CA ALA A 10 -21.25 40.10 59.15
C ALA A 10 -19.81 40.01 59.70
N LYS A 11 -19.32 38.78 59.87
CA LYS A 11 -17.92 38.52 60.24
C LYS A 11 -17.01 39.10 59.17
N ASN A 12 -16.15 40.03 59.57
CA ASN A 12 -15.09 40.60 58.75
C ASN A 12 -14.21 39.46 58.23
N CYS A 13 -14.33 39.13 56.95
CA CYS A 13 -13.77 37.90 56.39
C CYS A 13 -12.43 38.19 55.73
N SER A 14 -11.36 37.54 56.21
CA SER A 14 -10.02 37.69 55.64
C SER A 14 -9.99 37.18 54.19
N ILE A 15 -9.62 38.05 53.26
CA ILE A 15 -9.53 37.72 51.83
C ILE A 15 -8.21 36.99 51.57
N PHE A 16 -8.30 35.80 51.00
CA PHE A 16 -7.18 35.03 50.45
C PHE A 16 -6.97 35.44 48.99
N HIS A 17 -5.75 35.85 48.65
CA HIS A 17 -5.36 36.25 47.31
C HIS A 17 -4.21 35.38 46.79
N CYS A 18 -4.34 34.91 45.56
CA CYS A 18 -3.32 34.13 44.88
C CYS A 18 -2.30 35.06 44.24
N LYS A 19 -1.00 34.83 44.45
CA LYS A 19 0.05 35.69 43.88
C LYS A 19 0.35 35.40 42.40
N PHE A 20 -0.04 34.23 41.91
CA PHE A 20 0.24 33.74 40.54
C PHE A 20 -0.97 33.84 39.60
N CYS A 21 -2.13 34.21 40.15
CA CYS A 21 -3.39 34.37 39.44
C CYS A 21 -4.18 35.51 40.08
N ASP A 22 -4.98 36.26 39.32
CA ASP A 22 -5.87 37.31 39.86
C ASP A 22 -7.08 36.76 40.63
N TYR A 23 -6.97 35.57 41.22
CA TYR A 23 -8.01 34.94 42.02
C TYR A 23 -7.95 35.42 43.47
N ASN A 24 -9.08 35.86 44.00
CA ASN A 24 -9.26 36.16 45.42
C ASN A 24 -10.57 35.54 45.94
N THR A 25 -10.59 35.16 47.21
CA THR A 25 -11.78 34.60 47.87
C THR A 25 -11.68 34.75 49.37
N CYS A 26 -12.80 34.86 50.07
CA CYS A 26 -12.84 34.93 51.53
C CYS A 26 -12.98 33.53 52.18
N LYS A 27 -13.14 32.47 51.37
CA LYS A 27 -13.30 31.08 51.84
C LYS A 27 -12.00 30.28 51.66
N LYS A 28 -11.44 29.80 52.78
CA LYS A 28 -10.19 29.02 52.79
C LYS A 28 -10.29 27.71 51.98
N SER A 29 -11.42 27.00 52.04
CA SER A 29 -11.62 25.76 51.26
C SER A 29 -11.54 26.03 49.75
N SER A 30 -12.27 27.04 49.27
CA SER A 30 -12.23 27.43 47.86
C SER A 30 -10.85 27.92 47.42
N PHE A 31 -10.11 28.58 48.31
CA PHE A 31 -8.71 28.95 48.04
C PHE A 31 -7.80 27.72 47.93
N ASN A 32 -7.94 26.74 48.81
CA ASN A 32 -7.19 25.49 48.73
C ASN A 32 -7.55 24.69 47.47
N ASP A 33 -8.84 24.63 47.11
CA ASP A 33 -9.29 23.98 45.88
C ASP A 33 -8.67 24.68 44.66
N HIS A 34 -8.67 26.02 44.64
CA HIS A 34 -7.98 26.82 43.62
C HIS A 34 -6.50 26.44 43.49
N LEU A 35 -5.76 26.39 44.61
CA LEU A 35 -4.34 26.00 44.63
C LEU A 35 -4.11 24.55 44.13
N SER A 36 -5.09 23.67 44.34
CA SER A 36 -5.00 22.27 43.93
C SER A 36 -5.29 22.03 42.45
N THR A 37 -5.90 23.00 41.76
CA THR A 37 -6.25 22.85 40.34
C THR A 37 -5.00 22.75 39.45
N ASP A 38 -5.08 21.91 38.42
CA ASP A 38 -3.99 21.76 37.44
C ASP A 38 -3.65 23.08 36.73
N LYS A 39 -4.65 23.96 36.55
CA LYS A 39 -4.45 25.31 35.99
C LYS A 39 -3.56 26.17 36.89
N HIS A 40 -3.78 26.16 38.21
CA HIS A 40 -2.93 26.90 39.14
C HIS A 40 -1.53 26.28 39.23
N LYS A 41 -1.43 24.95 39.37
CA LYS A 41 -0.14 24.25 39.48
C LYS A 41 0.78 24.52 38.29
N LYS A 42 0.24 24.49 37.07
CA LYS A 42 0.99 24.81 35.84
C LYS A 42 1.43 26.27 35.73
N ARG A 43 0.72 27.20 36.39
CA ARG A 43 1.03 28.64 36.36
C ARG A 43 1.97 29.06 37.51
N SER A 44 1.95 28.30 38.60
CA SER A 44 2.80 28.50 39.79
C SER A 44 4.19 27.87 39.63
N LEU A 45 4.26 26.71 38.97
CA LEU A 45 5.51 26.08 38.55
C LEU A 45 5.90 26.68 37.19
N GLY A 46 6.53 27.86 37.23
CA GLY A 46 7.12 28.45 36.03
C GLY A 46 8.05 27.44 35.32
N ASP A 47 8.09 27.51 33.99
CA ASP A 47 9.02 26.75 33.16
C ASP A 47 10.46 27.00 33.61
N ALA A 48 11.04 26.08 34.38
CA ALA A 48 12.49 25.83 34.44
C ALA A 48 12.83 24.62 35.32
N GLY A 49 13.43 23.61 34.70
CA GLY A 49 14.66 22.99 35.20
C GLY A 49 14.58 22.08 36.44
N ASP A 50 14.60 20.78 36.16
CA ASP A 50 15.37 19.71 36.81
C ASP A 50 15.52 19.59 38.35
N ALA A 51 15.19 18.37 38.77
CA ALA A 51 15.89 17.52 39.75
C ALA A 51 15.82 17.89 41.25
N LYS A 52 15.13 17.02 42.02
CA LYS A 52 15.83 15.93 42.74
C LYS A 52 14.88 14.92 43.43
N ALA A 53 15.13 13.66 43.08
CA ALA A 53 15.24 12.46 43.93
C ALA A 53 14.05 12.05 44.83
N GLY A 54 13.53 10.85 44.53
CA GLY A 54 12.82 10.03 45.52
C GLY A 54 11.94 8.96 44.90
N ASN A 55 12.55 7.80 44.60
CA ASN A 55 11.93 6.49 44.34
C ASN A 55 10.39 6.41 44.36
N LEU A 56 9.79 6.21 43.19
CA LEU A 56 8.64 5.32 43.01
C LEU A 56 8.72 4.76 41.59
N LEU A 57 9.13 3.49 41.48
CA LEU A 57 8.92 2.65 40.32
C LEU A 57 7.41 2.51 40.09
N LEU A 58 6.80 3.50 39.44
CA LEU A 58 5.51 3.33 38.80
C LEU A 58 5.82 3.11 37.34
N SER A 59 5.89 1.82 36.96
CA SER A 59 5.81 1.34 35.60
C SER A 59 4.79 2.21 34.85
N GLU A 60 5.29 3.11 34.00
CA GLU A 60 4.43 3.83 33.07
C GLU A 60 3.74 2.74 32.25
N LYS A 61 2.43 2.55 32.47
CA LYS A 61 1.65 1.62 31.65
C LYS A 61 1.69 2.16 30.23
N GLN A 62 2.66 1.70 29.45
CA GLN A 62 2.73 1.95 28.02
C GLN A 62 1.69 1.04 27.37
N PHE A 63 0.76 1.67 26.67
CA PHE A 63 -0.29 1.00 25.93
C PHE A 63 0.14 0.95 24.47
N SER A 64 0.61 -0.20 23.99
CA SER A 64 0.97 -0.39 22.59
C SER A 64 -0.24 -0.74 21.73
N CYS A 65 -0.22 -0.31 20.48
CA CYS A 65 -1.14 -0.81 19.48
C CYS A 65 -0.64 -2.14 18.94
N ASP A 66 -1.48 -3.17 19.05
CA ASP A 66 -1.18 -4.53 18.58
C ASP A 66 -0.98 -4.58 17.04
N HIS A 67 -1.45 -3.57 16.31
CA HIS A 67 -1.41 -3.53 14.84
C HIS A 67 -0.25 -2.72 14.26
N CYS A 68 0.20 -1.65 14.93
CA CYS A 68 1.27 -0.78 14.39
C CYS A 68 2.44 -0.54 15.37
N GLY A 69 2.41 -1.17 16.55
CA GLY A 69 3.48 -1.08 17.56
C GLY A 69 3.58 0.28 18.27
N LYS A 70 2.80 1.31 17.88
CA LYS A 70 2.86 2.64 18.51
C LYS A 70 2.48 2.56 19.98
N THR A 71 3.32 3.13 20.84
CA THR A 71 3.13 3.18 22.29
C THR A 71 2.47 4.48 22.73
N TYR A 72 1.51 4.37 23.63
CA TYR A 72 0.76 5.49 24.18
C TYR A 72 0.88 5.52 25.69
N SER A 73 1.05 6.72 26.25
CA SER A 73 1.11 6.95 27.70
C SER A 73 -0.25 6.78 28.41
N SER A 74 -1.33 6.60 27.65
CA SER A 74 -2.68 6.42 28.21
C SER A 74 -3.55 5.51 27.35
N ARG A 75 -4.49 4.80 28.02
CA ARG A 75 -5.51 3.97 27.37
C ARG A 75 -6.41 4.77 26.43
N ASN A 76 -6.67 6.05 26.75
CA ASN A 76 -7.47 6.93 25.90
C ASN A 76 -6.72 7.31 24.62
N GLY A 77 -5.39 7.53 24.71
CA GLY A 77 -4.53 7.72 23.54
C GLY A 77 -4.56 6.50 22.63
N LEU A 78 -4.40 5.31 23.21
CA LEU A 78 -4.52 4.05 22.47
C LEU A 78 -5.92 3.86 21.87
N TRP A 79 -7.00 4.20 22.58
CA TRP A 79 -8.37 4.03 22.05
C TRP A 79 -8.68 4.98 20.89
N LYS A 80 -8.28 6.26 21.00
CA LYS A 80 -8.39 7.23 19.90
C LYS A 80 -7.59 6.76 18.69
N HIS A 81 -6.38 6.26 18.94
CA HIS A 81 -5.57 5.67 17.89
C HIS A 81 -6.23 4.43 17.28
N LYS A 82 -6.71 3.46 18.07
CA LYS A 82 -7.36 2.22 17.59
C LYS A 82 -8.55 2.52 16.67
N LYS A 83 -9.31 3.60 16.93
CA LYS A 83 -10.39 4.05 16.04
C LYS A 83 -9.93 4.45 14.64
N GLY A 84 -8.76 5.09 14.51
CA GLY A 84 -8.19 5.48 13.21
C GLY A 84 -7.25 4.42 12.61
N CYS A 85 -6.53 3.69 13.45
CA CYS A 85 -5.58 2.64 13.06
C CYS A 85 -6.28 1.50 12.32
N PHE A 86 -7.52 1.18 12.71
CA PHE A 86 -8.31 0.14 12.04
C PHE A 86 -8.78 0.58 10.64
N GLU A 87 -9.04 1.88 10.43
CA GLU A 87 -9.46 2.42 9.13
C GLU A 87 -8.26 2.56 8.17
N ILE A 88 -7.06 2.89 8.67
CA ILE A 88 -5.82 2.89 7.86
C ILE A 88 -5.54 1.48 7.29
N ILE A 89 -5.83 0.41 8.04
CA ILE A 89 -5.62 -0.98 7.60
C ILE A 89 -6.72 -1.45 6.62
N LYS A 90 -7.94 -0.87 6.68
CA LYS A 90 -8.97 -1.14 5.66
C LYS A 90 -8.61 -0.55 4.29
N GLU A 91 -7.85 0.55 4.26
CA GLU A 91 -7.32 1.09 3.00
C GLU A 91 -6.19 0.22 2.44
N GLU A 92 -5.38 -0.42 3.28
CA GLU A 92 -4.38 -1.42 2.85
C GLU A 92 -5.00 -2.75 2.38
N GLN A 93 -6.23 -3.08 2.80
CA GLN A 93 -6.98 -4.23 2.26
C GLN A 93 -7.81 -3.91 1.00
N LYS A 94 -7.66 -2.71 0.44
CA LYS A 94 -8.19 -2.33 -0.88
C LYS A 94 -7.21 -2.63 -2.02
N ASP A 95 -6.37 -3.64 -1.84
CA ASP A 95 -5.37 -4.10 -2.81
C ASP A 95 -5.98 -4.58 -4.15
N ASP A 96 -7.31 -4.77 -4.18
CA ASP A 96 -8.02 -5.22 -5.36
C ASP A 96 -8.25 -4.11 -6.41
N LEU A 97 -8.06 -2.83 -6.05
CA LEU A 97 -8.12 -1.69 -7.00
C LEU A 97 -6.76 -1.43 -7.65
N ASN A 98 -5.68 -1.46 -6.87
CA ASN A 98 -4.34 -1.15 -7.35
C ASN A 98 -3.77 -2.24 -8.27
N ASP A 99 -4.06 -3.52 -7.96
CA ASP A 99 -3.71 -4.65 -8.83
C ASP A 99 -4.45 -4.61 -10.17
N LYS A 100 -5.74 -4.24 -10.19
CA LYS A 100 -6.53 -4.18 -11.42
C LYS A 100 -6.01 -3.09 -12.35
N ASP A 101 -5.68 -1.93 -11.80
CA ASP A 101 -5.12 -0.81 -12.56
C ASP A 101 -3.69 -1.11 -13.04
N LEU A 102 -2.87 -1.77 -12.21
CA LEU A 102 -1.54 -2.24 -12.60
C LEU A 102 -1.61 -3.30 -13.71
N ILE A 103 -2.51 -4.27 -13.58
CA ILE A 103 -2.75 -5.27 -14.62
C ILE A 103 -3.24 -4.58 -15.90
N LEU A 104 -4.19 -3.67 -15.82
CA LEU A 104 -4.68 -2.94 -16.99
C LEU A 104 -3.57 -2.12 -17.66
N LEU A 105 -2.72 -1.45 -16.87
CA LEU A 105 -1.60 -0.67 -17.40
C LEU A 105 -0.52 -1.57 -18.01
N LEU A 106 -0.20 -2.69 -17.36
CA LEU A 106 0.70 -3.72 -17.87
C LEU A 106 0.19 -4.28 -19.20
N LEU A 107 -1.10 -4.57 -19.30
CA LEU A 107 -1.70 -5.03 -20.55
C LEU A 107 -1.65 -3.97 -21.62
N LYS A 108 -2.01 -2.72 -21.29
CA LYS A 108 -1.91 -1.60 -22.22
C LYS A 108 -0.47 -1.39 -22.70
N GLN A 109 0.54 -1.51 -21.84
CA GLN A 109 1.95 -1.43 -22.21
C GLN A 109 2.40 -2.66 -23.00
N HIS A 110 1.92 -3.85 -22.65
CA HIS A 110 2.17 -5.09 -23.39
C HIS A 110 1.54 -5.04 -24.80
N THR A 111 0.43 -4.31 -25.00
CA THR A 111 -0.14 -4.13 -26.34
C THR A 111 0.72 -3.27 -27.28
N LYS A 112 1.63 -2.44 -26.75
CA LYS A 112 2.68 -1.78 -27.55
C LYS A 112 3.83 -2.75 -27.88
N LEU A 113 4.08 -3.75 -27.03
CA LEU A 113 5.01 -4.85 -27.33
C LEU A 113 4.45 -5.80 -28.39
N VAL A 114 3.12 -6.02 -28.41
CA VAL A 114 2.45 -6.82 -29.44
C VAL A 114 2.60 -6.21 -30.84
N GLU A 115 2.63 -4.87 -30.96
CA GLU A 115 2.91 -4.20 -32.24
C GLU A 115 4.32 -4.52 -32.77
N GLN A 116 5.29 -4.78 -31.89
CA GLN A 116 6.61 -5.29 -32.32
C GLN A 116 6.55 -6.78 -32.72
N ASN A 117 5.65 -7.56 -32.10
CA ASN A 117 5.44 -8.97 -32.45
C ASN A 117 4.64 -9.16 -33.75
N SER A 118 3.86 -8.16 -34.20
CA SER A 118 3.12 -8.28 -35.47
C SER A 118 4.04 -8.40 -36.69
N GLU A 119 5.23 -7.80 -36.65
CA GLU A 119 6.25 -7.98 -37.69
C GLU A 119 6.74 -9.45 -37.74
N LEU A 120 6.94 -10.09 -36.58
CA LEU A 120 7.32 -11.51 -36.50
C LEU A 120 6.20 -12.43 -37.03
N LEU A 121 4.94 -12.10 -36.76
CA LEU A 121 3.77 -12.82 -37.27
C LEU A 121 3.60 -12.69 -38.79
N GLU A 122 3.94 -11.53 -39.36
CA GLU A 122 4.00 -11.33 -40.81
C GLU A 122 5.11 -12.17 -41.47
N VAL A 123 6.28 -12.27 -40.83
CA VAL A 123 7.38 -13.13 -41.30
C VAL A 123 6.97 -14.61 -41.27
N ILE A 124 6.24 -15.08 -40.26
CA ILE A 124 5.75 -16.48 -40.19
C ILE A 124 4.65 -16.74 -41.23
N LYS A 125 3.74 -15.78 -41.49
CA LYS A 125 2.75 -15.86 -42.58
C LYS A 125 3.40 -15.98 -43.96
N ASN A 126 4.58 -15.37 -44.12
CA ASN A 126 5.27 -15.28 -45.41
C ASN A 126 6.40 -16.34 -45.57
N GLY A 127 6.92 -16.90 -44.47
CA GLY A 127 8.13 -17.72 -44.43
C GLY A 127 7.94 -19.25 -44.48
N THR A 128 6.72 -19.78 -44.48
CA THR A 128 6.51 -21.24 -44.55
C THR A 128 6.50 -21.74 -46.00
N HIS A 129 7.67 -21.80 -46.64
CA HIS A 129 7.91 -22.55 -47.87
C HIS A 129 8.48 -23.93 -47.51
N ASN A 130 7.63 -24.83 -47.02
CA ASN A 130 7.98 -26.24 -46.90
C ASN A 130 7.68 -26.91 -48.25
N THR A 131 8.73 -27.14 -49.03
CA THR A 131 8.70 -27.98 -50.23
C THR A 131 8.46 -29.44 -49.83
N SER A 132 7.20 -29.86 -49.82
CA SER A 132 6.85 -31.28 -49.88
C SER A 132 6.11 -31.54 -51.18
N HIS A 133 6.72 -32.38 -52.02
CA HIS A 133 6.20 -32.83 -53.29
C HIS A 133 4.99 -33.73 -53.03
N SER A 134 3.78 -33.18 -53.07
CA SER A 134 2.55 -33.97 -53.09
C SER A 134 1.51 -33.29 -53.97
N HIS A 135 1.11 -33.99 -55.01
CA HIS A 135 0.22 -33.53 -56.07
C HIS A 135 -1.22 -33.59 -55.55
N ASN A 136 -1.72 -32.48 -55.00
CA ASN A 136 -3.16 -32.29 -54.77
C ASN A 136 -3.51 -30.80 -54.91
N ASN A 137 -4.27 -30.48 -55.96
CA ASN A 137 -4.83 -29.16 -56.20
C ASN A 137 -5.94 -28.89 -55.18
N THR A 138 -5.59 -28.27 -54.06
CA THR A 138 -6.55 -27.75 -53.08
C THR A 138 -6.33 -26.26 -52.93
N ASN A 139 -7.37 -25.49 -53.24
CA ASN A 139 -7.42 -24.04 -53.18
C ASN A 139 -7.37 -23.59 -51.71
N SER A 140 -6.17 -23.52 -51.13
CA SER A 140 -5.95 -23.20 -49.71
C SER A 140 -5.73 -21.71 -49.53
N HIS A 141 -6.83 -20.97 -49.38
CA HIS A 141 -6.81 -19.54 -49.07
C HIS A 141 -6.86 -19.25 -47.57
N ASN A 142 -6.52 -20.23 -46.71
CA ASN A 142 -6.55 -20.04 -45.27
C ASN A 142 -5.17 -20.32 -44.63
N LYS A 143 -4.28 -19.33 -44.70
CA LYS A 143 -3.08 -19.26 -43.84
C LYS A 143 -3.50 -18.78 -42.44
N THR A 144 -4.19 -19.61 -41.67
CA THR A 144 -4.46 -19.31 -40.26
C THR A 144 -3.15 -19.45 -39.48
N PHE A 145 -2.74 -18.41 -38.77
CA PHE A 145 -1.63 -18.48 -37.83
C PHE A 145 -1.97 -19.45 -36.68
N ASN A 146 -1.15 -20.50 -36.50
CA ASN A 146 -1.32 -21.43 -35.39
C ASN A 146 -0.51 -20.95 -34.19
N LEU A 147 -1.20 -20.31 -33.25
CA LEU A 147 -0.61 -19.78 -32.03
C LEU A 147 0.05 -20.86 -31.16
N GLN A 148 -0.60 -22.01 -30.99
CA GLN A 148 -0.09 -23.06 -30.11
C GLN A 148 1.25 -23.60 -30.62
N PHE A 149 1.40 -23.69 -31.94
CA PHE A 149 2.67 -24.05 -32.58
C PHE A 149 3.74 -22.99 -32.32
N PHE A 150 3.42 -21.71 -32.50
CA PHE A 150 4.36 -20.62 -32.21
C PHE A 150 4.86 -20.65 -30.75
N LEU A 151 3.94 -20.78 -29.79
CA LEU A 151 4.30 -20.83 -28.37
C LEU A 151 5.17 -22.05 -28.03
N ASN A 152 4.80 -23.23 -28.52
CA ASN A 152 5.48 -24.48 -28.17
C ASN A 152 6.80 -24.72 -28.92
N GLU A 153 6.93 -24.24 -30.16
CA GLU A 153 8.11 -24.47 -30.99
C GLU A 153 9.03 -23.26 -31.04
N THR A 154 8.48 -22.06 -31.30
CA THR A 154 9.26 -20.83 -31.44
C THR A 154 9.63 -20.23 -30.10
N CYS A 155 8.71 -20.26 -29.12
CA CYS A 155 8.95 -19.77 -27.76
C CYS A 155 9.21 -20.90 -26.75
N LYS A 156 9.71 -22.05 -27.22
CA LYS A 156 9.96 -23.23 -26.38
C LYS A 156 10.90 -22.92 -25.21
N ASP A 157 11.90 -22.06 -25.45
CA ASP A 157 12.94 -21.70 -24.49
C ASP A 157 12.55 -20.49 -23.62
N ALA A 158 11.30 -19.99 -23.74
CA ALA A 158 10.82 -18.90 -22.90
C ALA A 158 10.96 -19.21 -21.41
N MET A 159 11.31 -18.17 -20.66
CA MET A 159 11.40 -18.24 -19.21
C MET A 159 10.02 -18.47 -18.59
N ASN A 160 9.95 -19.13 -17.43
CA ASN A 160 8.71 -19.18 -16.66
C ASN A 160 8.43 -17.84 -15.98
N ILE A 161 7.16 -17.49 -15.81
CA ILE A 161 6.76 -16.20 -15.25
C ILE A 161 7.30 -15.98 -13.83
N MET A 162 7.38 -17.03 -13.01
CA MET A 162 7.91 -16.94 -11.65
C MET A 162 9.42 -16.70 -11.65
N ASP A 163 10.15 -17.36 -12.54
CA ASP A 163 11.60 -17.15 -12.71
C ASP A 163 11.88 -15.73 -13.21
N PHE A 164 11.02 -15.21 -14.09
CA PHE A 164 11.11 -13.83 -14.55
C PHE A 164 10.93 -12.84 -13.39
N VAL A 165 9.90 -13.01 -12.55
CA VAL A 165 9.69 -12.14 -11.39
C VAL A 165 10.90 -12.18 -10.46
N ASP A 166 11.45 -13.36 -10.18
CA ASP A 166 12.63 -13.53 -9.32
C ASP A 166 13.91 -12.91 -9.92
N SER A 167 13.97 -12.77 -11.25
CA SER A 167 15.08 -12.15 -11.95
C SER A 167 15.08 -10.62 -11.87
N ILE A 168 13.92 -10.00 -11.56
CA ILE A 168 13.80 -8.53 -11.50
C ILE A 168 14.58 -8.02 -10.28
N LYS A 169 15.63 -7.25 -10.55
CA LYS A 169 16.41 -6.56 -9.52
C LYS A 169 16.08 -5.08 -9.53
N LEU A 170 15.45 -4.60 -8.46
CA LEU A 170 15.13 -3.18 -8.30
C LEU A 170 16.39 -2.37 -8.04
N GLN A 171 16.57 -1.29 -8.80
CA GLN A 171 17.66 -0.34 -8.60
C GLN A 171 17.14 0.93 -7.92
N LEU A 172 18.04 1.71 -7.30
CA LEU A 172 17.67 2.99 -6.68
C LEU A 172 16.95 3.97 -7.64
N PRO A 173 17.35 4.10 -8.92
CA PRO A 173 16.63 4.95 -9.87
C PRO A 173 15.20 4.47 -10.14
N ASP A 174 14.93 3.17 -10.06
CA ASP A 174 13.58 2.62 -10.22
C ASP A 174 12.69 3.05 -9.04
N LEU A 175 13.23 3.12 -7.83
CA LEU A 175 12.52 3.55 -6.62
C LEU A 175 12.25 5.06 -6.61
N GLU A 176 13.23 5.88 -7.03
CA GLU A 176 13.05 7.32 -7.20
C GLU A 176 11.93 7.60 -8.20
N LYS A 177 12.00 6.93 -9.36
CA LYS A 177 10.99 7.05 -10.40
C LYS A 177 9.62 6.57 -9.93
N LEU A 178 9.55 5.45 -9.20
CA LEU A 178 8.31 4.95 -8.58
C LEU A 178 7.66 5.99 -7.66
N GLY A 179 8.47 6.73 -6.90
CA GLY A 179 8.01 7.84 -6.06
C GLY A 179 7.47 9.04 -6.84
N GLU A 180 8.03 9.31 -8.02
CA GLU A 180 7.63 10.43 -8.89
C GLU A 180 6.36 10.14 -9.70
N ILE A 181 6.28 8.98 -10.35
CA ILE A 181 5.18 8.63 -11.26
C ILE A 181 4.09 7.77 -10.59
N GLY A 182 4.32 7.38 -9.34
CA GLY A 182 3.40 6.57 -8.55
C GLY A 182 3.54 5.07 -8.76
N TYR A 183 2.95 4.31 -7.84
CA TYR A 183 3.12 2.85 -7.74
C TYR A 183 2.76 2.12 -9.04
N VAL A 184 1.55 2.34 -9.55
CA VAL A 184 1.01 1.62 -10.72
C VAL A 184 1.88 1.86 -11.96
N GLU A 185 2.17 3.12 -12.27
CA GLU A 185 2.97 3.50 -13.44
C GLU A 185 4.43 3.06 -13.28
N GLY A 186 5.01 3.18 -12.09
CA GLY A 186 6.37 2.76 -11.81
C GLY A 186 6.58 1.25 -11.93
N ILE A 187 5.76 0.44 -11.27
CA ILE A 187 5.86 -1.03 -11.36
C ILE A 187 5.60 -1.50 -12.80
N SER A 188 4.61 -0.91 -13.50
CA SER A 188 4.36 -1.24 -14.90
C SER A 188 5.57 -0.96 -15.80
N ASN A 189 6.26 0.17 -15.58
CA ASN A 189 7.47 0.52 -16.31
C ASN A 189 8.64 -0.41 -16.01
N ILE A 190 8.80 -0.85 -14.76
CA ILE A 190 9.84 -1.79 -14.34
C ILE A 190 9.61 -3.13 -15.05
N ILE A 191 8.40 -3.70 -14.97
CA ILE A 191 8.07 -4.98 -15.61
C ILE A 191 8.23 -4.89 -17.12
N THR A 192 7.72 -3.82 -17.76
CA THR A 192 7.82 -3.66 -19.22
C THR A 192 9.28 -3.50 -19.68
N SER A 193 10.11 -2.80 -18.93
CA SER A 193 11.54 -2.64 -19.26
C SER A 193 12.28 -3.96 -19.17
N ASN A 194 12.02 -4.75 -18.11
CA ASN A 194 12.61 -6.09 -17.95
C ASN A 194 12.12 -7.06 -19.03
N LEU A 195 10.84 -7.04 -19.41
CA LEU A 195 10.33 -7.83 -20.54
C LEU A 195 10.98 -7.44 -21.87
N LYS A 196 11.21 -6.15 -22.10
CA LYS A 196 11.87 -5.64 -23.32
C LYS A 196 13.33 -6.03 -23.42
N ALA A 197 14.01 -6.21 -22.29
CA ALA A 197 15.39 -6.68 -22.25
C ALA A 197 15.52 -8.15 -22.67
N LEU A 198 14.43 -8.93 -22.63
CA LEU A 198 14.38 -10.29 -23.16
C LEU A 198 14.04 -10.29 -24.66
N ASP A 199 14.66 -11.21 -25.39
CA ASP A 199 14.26 -11.54 -26.76
C ASP A 199 12.79 -11.98 -26.79
N VAL A 200 12.09 -11.68 -27.88
CA VAL A 200 10.65 -11.95 -28.03
C VAL A 200 10.32 -13.40 -27.72
N THR A 201 11.14 -14.35 -28.20
CA THR A 201 10.91 -15.80 -28.00
C THR A 201 11.19 -16.29 -26.58
N GLN A 202 11.85 -15.46 -25.78
CA GLN A 202 12.27 -15.78 -24.42
C GLN A 202 11.31 -15.23 -23.36
N ARG A 203 10.36 -14.38 -23.76
CA ARG A 203 9.44 -13.70 -22.84
C ARG A 203 8.43 -14.67 -22.23
N PRO A 204 8.14 -14.59 -20.92
CA PRO A 204 7.16 -15.46 -20.25
C PRO A 204 5.70 -15.15 -20.59
N ILE A 205 5.42 -14.02 -21.26
CA ILE A 205 4.06 -13.54 -21.55
C ILE A 205 3.96 -13.14 -23.01
N HIS A 206 2.90 -13.60 -23.69
CA HIS A 206 2.52 -13.16 -25.03
C HIS A 206 1.03 -12.79 -25.09
N CYS A 207 0.72 -11.69 -25.76
CA CYS A 207 -0.65 -11.31 -26.10
C CYS A 207 -0.89 -11.48 -27.61
N THR A 208 -2.02 -12.10 -27.95
CA THR A 208 -2.30 -12.56 -29.32
C THR A 208 -3.48 -11.85 -29.94
N ASP A 209 -4.31 -11.19 -29.11
CA ASP A 209 -5.41 -10.34 -29.53
C ASP A 209 -5.53 -9.14 -28.57
N LYS A 210 -5.08 -7.97 -29.03
CA LYS A 210 -5.13 -6.69 -28.32
C LYS A 210 -6.55 -6.26 -27.98
N LYS A 211 -7.55 -6.59 -28.81
CA LYS A 211 -8.95 -6.17 -28.59
C LYS A 211 -9.64 -7.02 -27.54
N ARG A 212 -9.24 -8.29 -27.41
CA ARG A 212 -9.84 -9.26 -26.48
C ARG A 212 -9.00 -9.50 -25.23
N GLU A 213 -7.89 -8.77 -25.08
CA GLU A 213 -6.93 -8.91 -23.97
C GLU A 213 -6.52 -10.36 -23.70
N VAL A 214 -6.41 -11.18 -24.75
CA VAL A 214 -6.06 -12.59 -24.58
C VAL A 214 -4.55 -12.71 -24.38
N LEU A 215 -4.16 -13.23 -23.21
CA LEU A 215 -2.76 -13.50 -22.85
C LEU A 215 -2.50 -14.98 -22.68
N TYR A 216 -1.29 -15.36 -23.02
CA TYR A 216 -0.69 -16.64 -22.73
C TYR A 216 0.53 -16.42 -21.85
N ILE A 217 0.63 -17.20 -20.79
CA ILE A 217 1.70 -17.10 -19.80
C ILE A 217 2.34 -18.48 -19.71
N LYS A 218 3.68 -18.50 -19.76
CA LYS A 218 4.45 -19.71 -19.50
C LYS A 218 4.72 -19.82 -18.01
N ASP A 219 4.30 -20.91 -17.41
CA ASP A 219 4.52 -21.23 -16.00
C ASP A 219 4.70 -22.74 -15.87
N GLU A 220 5.63 -23.19 -15.02
CA GLU A 220 5.97 -24.62 -14.87
C GLU A 220 6.20 -25.34 -16.22
N ASP A 221 6.93 -24.67 -17.13
CA ASP A 221 7.25 -25.10 -18.50
C ASP A 221 6.05 -25.33 -19.42
N LYS A 222 4.87 -24.79 -19.05
CA LYS A 222 3.63 -24.92 -19.82
C LYS A 222 3.08 -23.56 -20.21
N TRP A 223 2.70 -23.44 -21.47
CA TRP A 223 1.93 -22.30 -21.96
C TRP A 223 0.46 -22.49 -21.62
N GLU A 224 -0.09 -21.57 -20.84
CA GLU A 224 -1.50 -21.56 -20.50
C GLU A 224 -2.12 -20.21 -20.83
N LYS A 225 -3.36 -20.24 -21.34
CA LYS A 225 -4.16 -19.04 -21.53
C LYS A 225 -4.54 -18.48 -20.15
N GLU A 226 -4.31 -17.19 -19.95
CA GLU A 226 -4.68 -16.50 -18.72
C GLU A 226 -6.21 -16.44 -18.57
N ASP A 227 -6.69 -16.58 -17.34
CA ASP A 227 -8.11 -16.54 -17.03
C ASP A 227 -8.64 -15.10 -16.92
N ASP A 228 -9.96 -14.92 -16.96
CA ASP A 228 -10.59 -13.59 -16.91
C ASP A 228 -10.30 -12.83 -15.60
N GLN A 229 -9.98 -13.55 -14.51
CA GLN A 229 -9.58 -12.96 -13.23
C GLN A 229 -8.07 -12.66 -13.18
N LYS A 230 -7.31 -13.08 -14.18
CA LYS A 230 -5.87 -12.86 -14.36
C LYS A 230 -5.06 -13.34 -13.15
N LYS A 231 -5.38 -14.55 -12.65
CA LYS A 231 -4.86 -15.07 -11.38
C LYS A 231 -3.36 -15.25 -11.39
N LYS A 232 -2.78 -15.74 -12.49
CA LYS A 232 -1.33 -15.97 -12.56
C LYS A 232 -0.57 -14.65 -12.53
N LEU A 233 -1.03 -13.67 -13.29
CA LEU A 233 -0.46 -12.33 -13.26
C LEU A 233 -0.58 -11.66 -11.88
N ARG A 234 -1.75 -11.77 -11.22
CA ARG A 234 -1.92 -11.29 -9.84
C ARG A 234 -0.95 -11.97 -8.87
N LYS A 235 -0.79 -13.28 -8.99
CA LYS A 235 0.15 -14.05 -8.14
C LYS A 235 1.59 -13.60 -8.36
N ALA A 236 1.97 -13.31 -9.61
CA ALA A 236 3.30 -12.82 -9.98
C ALA A 236 3.58 -11.41 -9.42
N ILE A 237 2.59 -10.51 -9.44
CA ILE A 237 2.73 -9.13 -8.93
C ILE A 237 2.85 -9.09 -7.40
N LYS A 238 2.18 -10.00 -6.69
CA LYS A 238 2.14 -10.03 -5.21
C LYS A 238 3.36 -10.64 -4.54
N LYS A 239 4.30 -11.16 -5.32
CA LYS A 239 5.52 -11.79 -4.83
C LYS A 239 6.56 -10.73 -4.52
#